data_AF-A0A0J9X8N5-F1
#
_entry.id   AF-A0A0J9X8N5-F1
#
_cell.length_a   1.000
_cell.length_b   1.000
_cell.length_c   1.000
_cell.angle_alpha   90.00
_cell.angle_beta   90.00
_cell.angle_gamma   90.00
#
_symmetry.space_group_name_H-M   'P 1'
#
loop_
_entity.id
_entity.type
_entity.pdbx_description
1 polymer ?
#
loop_
_entity_poly.entity_id
_entity_poly.type
_entity_poly.pdbx_seq_one_letter_code
_entity_poly.pdbx_strand_id
1 'polypeptide(L)'
;MVNVFSVQIFFIAFRETLEASIIISVLLAFLKQGLGHPDQDQKLYKRLVWQVWIGSIIGVLICLCIGGAFIGVFYGLGKDIWAQSEDLWEGIFSIIACAMITVMGIAMLRLNKMKEKWRVKIAKAILDADESNKIQKKTWIQKLKPSSWSKKYAMAILPFITTLREGLELVVFIGGVSLGTPATAFPIAVIAGLAAGTAIGYLIYRGGNYMSIQIFLIASTCFLYLISAGLFSRAIWYFQMYKFAQQTGGDVAESGSGPGSYNIKQSVWHVNCCNPETDGGWQIFNALFGWQNSATYGSVISYNIYWLMIIVLFLGLLWVERRGGSIPFIGRFQKKQLSAREADDLVRRAEKTTANIALNPVDDVEKSSPIPR
;
A
#
# COMPACT_ATOMS: atom_id res chain seq x y z
N MET A 1 -10.87 29.05 -7.74
CA MET A 1 -10.88 28.19 -8.96
C MET A 1 -11.15 26.76 -8.52
N VAL A 2 -11.95 25.99 -9.26
CA VAL A 2 -12.24 24.59 -8.91
C VAL A 2 -10.94 23.80 -9.04
N ASN A 3 -10.33 23.40 -7.92
CA ASN A 3 -9.21 22.48 -7.96
C ASN A 3 -9.73 21.13 -8.37
N VAL A 4 -9.58 20.81 -9.65
CA VAL A 4 -10.10 19.57 -10.20
C VAL A 4 -9.16 18.40 -9.89
N PHE A 5 -7.91 18.63 -9.48
CA PHE A 5 -6.91 17.58 -9.33
C PHE A 5 -6.06 17.74 -8.06
N SER A 6 -6.19 16.79 -7.12
CA SER A 6 -5.30 16.70 -5.96
C SER A 6 -4.06 15.87 -6.27
N VAL A 7 -2.90 16.55 -6.35
CA VAL A 7 -1.61 15.92 -6.66
C VAL A 7 -1.20 14.93 -5.57
N GLN A 8 -1.46 15.23 -4.30
CA GLN A 8 -1.23 14.32 -3.17
C GLN A 8 -1.99 13.00 -3.36
N ILE A 9 -3.28 13.08 -3.63
CA ILE A 9 -4.15 11.91 -3.76
C ILE A 9 -3.76 11.09 -4.98
N PHE A 10 -3.37 11.74 -6.07
CA PHE A 10 -2.80 11.06 -7.23
C PHE A 10 -1.58 10.22 -6.86
N PHE A 11 -0.58 10.79 -6.17
CA PHE A 11 0.64 10.05 -5.81
C PHE A 11 0.39 8.94 -4.80
N ILE A 12 -0.53 9.13 -3.85
CA ILE A 12 -0.96 8.07 -2.93
C ILE A 12 -1.63 6.94 -3.71
N ALA A 13 -2.65 7.23 -4.53
CA ALA A 13 -3.35 6.22 -5.33
C ALA A 13 -2.42 5.51 -6.31
N PHE A 14 -1.54 6.25 -6.98
CA PHE A 14 -0.52 5.73 -7.88
C PHE A 14 0.38 4.72 -7.18
N ARG A 15 0.84 5.05 -5.97
CA ARG A 15 1.68 4.17 -5.16
C ARG A 15 0.95 2.89 -4.74
N GLU A 16 -0.22 2.99 -4.13
CA GLU A 16 -0.97 1.80 -3.67
C GLU A 16 -1.30 0.87 -4.85
N THR A 17 -1.60 1.45 -6.01
CA THR A 17 -1.84 0.70 -7.24
C THR A 17 -0.56 0.04 -7.78
N LEU A 18 0.58 0.72 -7.69
CA LEU A 18 1.88 0.14 -8.06
C LEU A 18 2.25 -1.04 -7.17
N GLU A 19 2.07 -0.92 -5.85
CA GLU A 19 2.36 -2.00 -4.92
C GLU A 19 1.46 -3.22 -5.20
N ALA A 20 0.14 -3.00 -5.35
CA ALA A 20 -0.81 -4.04 -5.70
C ALA A 20 -0.48 -4.69 -7.06
N SER A 21 -0.19 -3.90 -8.10
CA SER A 21 0.12 -4.40 -9.44
C SER A 21 1.46 -5.14 -9.51
N ILE A 22 2.47 -4.74 -8.73
CA ILE A 22 3.73 -5.47 -8.60
C ILE A 22 3.49 -6.83 -7.96
N ILE A 23 2.69 -6.91 -6.88
CA ILE A 23 2.40 -8.20 -6.23
C ILE A 23 1.65 -9.13 -7.18
N ILE A 24 0.64 -8.63 -7.91
CA ILE A 24 -0.08 -9.42 -8.92
C ILE A 24 0.89 -9.87 -10.03
N SER A 25 1.76 -8.99 -10.52
CA SER A 25 2.75 -9.31 -11.56
C SER A 25 3.73 -10.39 -11.11
N VAL A 26 4.15 -10.34 -9.85
CA VAL A 26 5.01 -11.35 -9.23
C VAL A 26 4.30 -12.70 -9.13
N LEU A 27 3.02 -12.71 -8.72
CA LEU A 27 2.22 -13.93 -8.63
C LEU A 27 2.00 -14.55 -10.02
N LEU A 28 1.71 -13.72 -11.03
CA LEU A 28 1.56 -14.16 -12.42
C LEU A 28 2.89 -14.67 -13.01
N ALA A 29 4.01 -14.03 -12.68
CA ALA A 29 5.34 -14.48 -13.07
C ALA A 29 5.69 -15.83 -12.41
N PHE A 30 5.35 -16.02 -11.15
CA PHE A 30 5.53 -17.29 -10.45
C PHE A 30 4.70 -18.41 -11.09
N LEU A 31 3.43 -18.14 -11.43
CA LEU A 31 2.59 -19.08 -12.19
C LEU A 31 3.21 -19.45 -13.55
N LYS A 32 3.74 -18.45 -14.26
CA LYS A 32 4.40 -18.66 -15.55
C LYS A 32 5.69 -19.48 -15.41
N GLN A 33 6.48 -19.25 -14.36
CA GLN A 33 7.74 -19.96 -14.14
C GLN A 33 7.53 -21.39 -13.61
N GLY A 34 6.56 -21.59 -12.72
CA GLY A 34 6.30 -22.90 -12.11
C GLY A 34 5.43 -23.84 -12.94
N LEU A 35 4.57 -23.32 -13.82
CA LEU A 35 3.58 -24.11 -14.58
C LEU A 35 3.56 -23.82 -16.09
N GLY A 36 4.43 -22.94 -16.59
CA GLY A 36 4.47 -22.54 -18.01
C GLY A 36 5.39 -23.38 -18.90
N HIS A 37 5.85 -24.55 -18.45
CA HIS A 37 6.68 -25.42 -19.28
C HIS A 37 5.84 -26.03 -20.44
N PRO A 38 6.38 -26.13 -21.67
CA PRO A 38 5.65 -26.59 -22.86
C PRO A 38 5.03 -27.98 -22.74
N ASP A 39 5.55 -28.83 -21.85
CA ASP A 39 5.11 -30.22 -21.63
C ASP A 39 3.93 -30.36 -20.64
N GLN A 40 3.34 -29.27 -20.14
CA GLN A 40 2.26 -29.29 -19.14
C GLN A 40 0.98 -28.57 -19.59
N ASP A 41 -0.15 -29.05 -19.08
CA ASP A 41 -1.51 -28.62 -19.40
C ASP A 41 -1.73 -27.10 -19.37
N GLN A 42 -1.68 -26.49 -20.55
CA GLN A 42 -1.95 -25.07 -20.77
C GLN A 42 -3.35 -24.63 -20.30
N LYS A 43 -4.28 -25.60 -20.17
CA LYS A 43 -5.63 -25.40 -19.62
C LYS A 43 -5.60 -25.10 -18.12
N LEU A 44 -4.74 -25.76 -17.34
CA LEU A 44 -4.63 -25.52 -15.90
C LEU A 44 -4.01 -24.15 -15.62
N TYR A 45 -2.95 -23.80 -16.35
CA TYR A 45 -2.32 -22.49 -16.28
C TYR A 45 -3.35 -21.35 -16.51
N LYS A 46 -4.16 -21.46 -17.57
CA LYS A 46 -5.22 -20.47 -17.87
C LYS A 46 -6.25 -20.35 -16.75
N ARG A 47 -6.68 -21.48 -16.14
CA ARG A 47 -7.61 -21.44 -15.00
C ARG A 47 -7.01 -20.74 -13.78
N LEU A 48 -5.74 -20.98 -13.47
CA LEU A 48 -5.07 -20.39 -12.31
C LEU A 48 -4.83 -18.88 -12.49
N VAL A 49 -4.45 -18.45 -13.71
CA VAL A 49 -4.37 -17.02 -14.04
C VAL A 49 -5.74 -16.36 -13.90
N TRP A 50 -6.81 -17.03 -14.32
CA TRP A 50 -8.17 -16.50 -14.18
C TRP A 50 -8.61 -16.38 -12.72
N GLN A 51 -8.25 -17.34 -11.87
CA GLN A 51 -8.49 -17.26 -10.42
C GLN A 51 -7.77 -16.08 -9.78
N VAL A 52 -6.54 -15.76 -10.19
CA VAL A 52 -5.80 -14.57 -9.71
C VAL A 52 -6.53 -13.29 -10.10
N TRP A 53 -6.95 -13.17 -11.36
CA TRP A 53 -7.68 -12.00 -11.85
C TRP A 53 -9.02 -11.80 -11.13
N ILE A 54 -9.80 -12.87 -10.95
CA ILE A 54 -11.07 -12.82 -10.22
C ILE A 54 -10.82 -12.36 -8.77
N GLY A 55 -9.82 -12.93 -8.09
CA GLY A 55 -9.46 -12.53 -6.72
C GLY A 55 -9.09 -11.05 -6.62
N SER A 56 -8.24 -10.56 -7.52
CA SER A 56 -7.83 -9.15 -7.55
C SER A 56 -9.00 -8.19 -7.86
N ILE A 57 -9.85 -8.52 -8.84
CA ILE A 57 -10.99 -7.67 -9.21
C ILE A 57 -12.00 -7.57 -8.06
N ILE A 58 -12.30 -8.70 -7.39
CA ILE A 58 -13.23 -8.70 -6.25
C ILE A 58 -12.68 -7.83 -5.11
N GLY A 59 -11.37 -7.91 -4.82
CA GLY A 59 -10.74 -7.07 -3.79
C GLY A 59 -10.88 -5.58 -4.10
N VAL A 60 -10.55 -5.17 -5.33
CA VAL A 60 -10.68 -3.78 -5.78
C VAL A 60 -12.14 -3.31 -5.72
N LEU A 61 -13.10 -4.14 -6.14
CA LEU A 61 -14.52 -3.79 -6.14
C LEU A 61 -15.04 -3.55 -4.71
N ILE A 62 -14.67 -4.40 -3.75
CA ILE A 62 -15.04 -4.20 -2.34
C ILE A 62 -14.45 -2.88 -1.81
N CYS A 63 -13.19 -2.59 -2.09
CA CYS A 63 -12.57 -1.33 -1.67
C CYS A 63 -13.25 -0.11 -2.29
N LEU A 64 -13.66 -0.19 -3.56
CA LEU A 64 -14.36 0.90 -4.24
C LEU A 64 -15.76 1.13 -3.64
N CYS A 65 -16.47 0.06 -3.29
CA CYS A 65 -17.75 0.16 -2.56
C CYS A 65 -17.57 0.80 -1.18
N ILE A 66 -16.55 0.42 -0.41
CA ILE A 66 -16.27 0.98 0.92
C ILE A 66 -15.89 2.47 0.81
N GLY A 67 -14.99 2.82 -0.12
CA GLY A 67 -14.60 4.21 -0.36
C GLY A 67 -15.78 5.08 -0.82
N GLY A 68 -16.60 4.56 -1.74
CA GLY A 68 -17.81 5.24 -2.20
C GLY A 68 -18.84 5.44 -1.08
N ALA A 69 -19.04 4.44 -0.22
CA ALA A 69 -19.89 4.56 0.96
C ALA A 69 -19.35 5.60 1.95
N PHE A 70 -18.03 5.63 2.17
CA PHE A 70 -17.40 6.62 3.05
C PHE A 70 -17.62 8.05 2.55
N ILE A 71 -17.39 8.31 1.25
CA ILE A 71 -17.65 9.60 0.62
C ILE A 71 -19.15 9.94 0.71
N GLY A 72 -20.04 9.00 0.39
CA GLY A 72 -21.49 9.23 0.43
C GLY A 72 -22.01 9.56 1.83
N VAL A 73 -21.50 8.92 2.87
CA VAL A 73 -21.85 9.20 4.28
C VAL A 73 -21.30 10.54 4.71
N PHE A 74 -20.04 10.83 4.38
CA PHE A 74 -19.35 12.06 4.79
C PHE A 74 -20.00 13.32 4.19
N TYR A 75 -20.35 13.27 2.90
CA TYR A 75 -21.00 14.39 2.21
C TYR A 75 -22.53 14.41 2.35
N GLY A 76 -23.15 13.27 2.68
CA GLY A 76 -24.60 13.17 2.87
C GLY A 76 -25.10 13.61 4.25
N LEU A 77 -24.28 13.52 5.29
CA LEU A 77 -24.67 13.81 6.68
C LEU A 77 -24.25 15.21 7.17
N GLY A 78 -24.10 16.17 6.25
CA GLY A 78 -23.65 17.55 6.47
C GLY A 78 -23.94 18.08 7.87
N LYS A 79 -22.89 18.17 8.70
CA LYS A 79 -22.92 18.82 10.01
C LYS A 79 -21.56 19.48 10.32
N ASP A 80 -21.58 20.81 10.37
CA ASP A 80 -20.51 21.77 10.69
C ASP A 80 -19.90 21.64 12.11
N ILE A 81 -20.01 20.47 12.75
CA ILE A 81 -19.49 20.25 14.10
C ILE A 81 -17.95 20.23 14.10
N TRP A 82 -17.33 20.10 12.93
CA TRP A 82 -15.89 19.95 12.75
C TRP A 82 -15.16 21.27 12.44
N ALA A 83 -15.87 22.32 12.02
CA ALA A 83 -15.26 23.59 11.61
C ALA A 83 -14.48 24.28 12.75
N GLN A 84 -14.95 24.18 14.00
CA GLN A 84 -14.24 24.76 15.16
C GLN A 84 -12.93 24.04 15.55
N SER A 85 -12.65 22.86 14.99
CA SER A 85 -11.45 22.08 15.32
C SER A 85 -10.75 21.54 14.07
N GLU A 86 -11.00 22.16 12.91
CA GLU A 86 -10.51 21.71 11.61
C GLU A 86 -8.97 21.66 11.59
N ASP A 87 -8.29 22.75 11.94
CA ASP A 87 -6.82 22.81 12.04
C ASP A 87 -6.24 21.73 12.95
N LEU A 88 -6.87 21.47 14.09
CA LEU A 88 -6.39 20.47 15.05
C LEU A 88 -6.47 19.07 14.45
N TRP A 89 -7.59 18.75 13.80
CA TRP A 89 -7.79 17.46 13.15
C TRP A 89 -6.90 17.29 11.93
N GLU A 90 -6.76 18.31 11.09
CA GLU A 90 -5.83 18.30 9.96
C GLU A 90 -4.38 18.04 10.40
N GLY A 91 -3.96 18.65 11.52
CA GLY A 91 -2.66 18.39 12.13
C GLY A 91 -2.49 16.95 12.61
N ILE A 92 -3.48 16.40 13.32
CA ILE A 92 -3.45 15.01 13.83
C ILE A 92 -3.39 14.01 12.67
N PHE A 93 -4.25 14.16 11.66
CA PHE A 93 -4.27 13.26 10.50
C PHE A 93 -2.97 13.35 9.70
N SER A 94 -2.37 14.54 9.58
CA SER A 94 -1.08 14.72 8.91
C SER A 94 0.05 13.97 9.64
N ILE A 95 0.06 13.92 10.98
CA ILE A 95 1.03 13.12 11.75
C ILE A 95 0.81 11.63 11.56
N ILE A 96 -0.44 11.18 11.64
CA ILE A 96 -0.79 9.77 11.45
C ILE A 96 -0.37 9.32 10.04
N ALA A 97 -0.72 10.10 9.01
CA ALA A 97 -0.33 9.85 7.63
C ALA A 97 1.19 9.81 7.47
N CYS A 98 1.92 10.78 8.04
CA CYS A 98 3.38 10.81 8.04
C CYS A 98 3.99 9.54 8.67
N ALA A 99 3.50 9.13 9.85
CA ALA A 99 4.00 7.94 10.53
C ALA A 99 3.74 6.66 9.71
N MET A 100 2.53 6.53 9.15
CA MET A 100 2.16 5.39 8.30
C MET A 100 2.98 5.33 7.01
N ILE A 101 3.12 6.45 6.28
CA ILE A 101 3.96 6.53 5.07
C ILE A 101 5.40 6.16 5.40
N THR A 102 5.92 6.63 6.53
CA THR A 102 7.29 6.35 6.97
C THR A 102 7.53 4.87 7.21
N VAL A 103 6.63 4.21 7.96
CA VAL A 103 6.70 2.76 8.23
C VAL A 103 6.59 1.96 6.93
N MET A 104 5.68 2.34 6.05
CA MET A 104 5.43 1.61 4.81
C MET A 104 6.56 1.77 3.79
N GLY A 105 7.17 2.96 3.68
CA GLY A 105 8.34 3.18 2.82
C GLY A 105 9.50 2.23 3.16
N ILE A 106 9.72 1.94 4.44
CA ILE A 106 10.75 0.99 4.89
C ILE A 106 10.41 -0.45 4.48
N ALA A 107 9.13 -0.83 4.58
CA ALA A 107 8.66 -2.15 4.15
C ALA A 107 8.82 -2.34 2.63
N MET A 108 8.54 -1.30 1.85
CA MET A 108 8.65 -1.29 0.39
C MET A 108 10.10 -1.52 -0.08
N LEU A 109 11.10 -0.91 0.56
CA LEU A 109 12.51 -1.12 0.23
C LEU A 109 12.98 -2.58 0.43
N ARG A 110 12.22 -3.39 1.16
CA ARG A 110 12.47 -4.82 1.39
C ARG A 110 11.66 -5.75 0.47
N LEU A 111 10.97 -5.21 -0.54
CA LEU A 111 10.13 -5.98 -1.47
C LEU A 111 10.84 -7.18 -2.09
N ASN A 112 12.10 -7.05 -2.51
CA ASN A 112 12.86 -8.17 -3.10
C ASN A 112 13.01 -9.36 -2.13
N LYS A 113 13.36 -9.08 -0.86
CA LYS A 113 13.47 -10.13 0.18
C LYS A 113 12.10 -10.71 0.56
N MET A 114 11.04 -9.89 0.51
CA MET A 114 9.68 -10.37 0.76
C MET A 114 9.22 -11.31 -0.36
N LYS A 115 9.41 -10.92 -1.63
CA LYS A 115 9.09 -11.74 -2.79
C LYS A 115 9.73 -13.14 -2.71
N GLU A 116 11.00 -13.22 -2.37
CA GLU A 116 11.70 -14.50 -2.19
C GLU A 116 11.13 -15.34 -1.03
N LYS A 117 10.93 -14.73 0.14
CA LYS A 117 10.31 -15.42 1.29
C LYS A 117 8.91 -15.93 0.96
N TRP A 118 8.14 -15.17 0.19
CA TRP A 118 6.80 -15.55 -0.23
C TRP A 118 6.83 -16.69 -1.24
N ARG A 119 7.75 -16.66 -2.20
CA ARG A 119 7.98 -17.77 -3.15
C ARG A 119 8.23 -19.08 -2.41
N VAL A 120 9.07 -19.06 -1.36
CA VAL A 120 9.36 -20.25 -0.53
C VAL A 120 8.15 -20.70 0.30
N LYS A 121 7.40 -19.76 0.89
CA LYS A 121 6.18 -20.09 1.65
C LYS A 121 5.12 -20.75 0.78
N ILE A 122 4.91 -20.24 -0.44
CA ILE A 122 3.96 -20.80 -1.40
C ILE A 122 4.43 -22.18 -1.85
N ALA A 123 5.71 -22.35 -2.19
CA ALA A 123 6.27 -23.65 -2.52
C ALA A 123 6.07 -24.68 -1.40
N LYS A 124 6.31 -24.28 -0.15
CA LYS A 124 6.07 -25.14 1.01
C LYS A 124 4.58 -25.49 1.19
N ALA A 125 3.68 -24.52 1.05
CA ALA A 125 2.24 -24.76 1.16
C ALA A 125 1.72 -25.73 0.08
N ILE A 126 2.29 -25.70 -1.12
CA ILE A 126 1.99 -26.65 -2.20
C ILE A 126 2.47 -28.07 -1.85
N LEU A 127 3.70 -28.20 -1.32
CA LEU A 127 4.26 -29.49 -0.90
C LEU A 127 3.46 -30.11 0.26
N ASP A 128 3.14 -29.31 1.28
CA ASP A 128 2.33 -29.74 2.42
C ASP A 128 0.91 -30.16 1.98
N ALA A 129 0.35 -29.50 0.95
CA ALA A 129 -0.95 -29.87 0.38
C ALA A 129 -0.91 -31.24 -0.33
N ASP A 130 0.14 -31.55 -1.11
CA ASP A 130 0.32 -32.87 -1.75
C ASP A 130 0.52 -34.00 -0.73
N GLU A 131 1.36 -33.76 0.28
CA GLU A 131 1.62 -34.75 1.32
C GLU A 131 0.33 -35.08 2.10
N SER A 132 -0.49 -34.06 2.38
CA SER A 132 -1.81 -34.25 2.97
C SER A 132 -2.76 -35.06 2.07
N ASN A 133 -2.69 -34.89 0.74
CA ASN A 133 -3.51 -35.64 -0.21
C ASN A 133 -3.11 -37.12 -0.30
N LYS A 134 -1.81 -37.44 -0.20
CA LYS A 134 -1.31 -38.83 -0.12
C LYS A 134 -1.74 -39.53 1.17
N ILE A 135 -1.74 -38.81 2.30
CA ILE A 135 -2.20 -39.32 3.59
C ILE A 135 -3.73 -39.46 3.62
N GLN A 136 -4.46 -38.54 2.97
CA GLN A 136 -5.92 -38.56 2.88
C GLN A 136 -6.46 -39.71 2.01
N LYS A 137 -5.63 -40.32 1.15
CA LYS A 137 -5.94 -41.58 0.45
C LYS A 137 -6.10 -42.79 1.39
N LYS A 138 -5.73 -42.69 2.68
CA LYS A 138 -5.86 -43.78 3.66
C LYS A 138 -6.97 -43.62 4.71
N THR A 139 -7.63 -42.47 4.84
CA THR A 139 -8.58 -42.28 5.96
C THR A 139 -9.84 -41.50 5.54
N TRP A 140 -10.91 -42.26 5.30
CA TRP A 140 -12.25 -41.83 4.88
C TRP A 140 -13.01 -40.92 5.89
N ILE A 141 -12.45 -40.58 7.05
CA ILE A 141 -13.21 -40.06 8.20
C ILE A 141 -13.21 -38.52 8.36
N GLN A 142 -12.42 -37.75 7.59
CA GLN A 142 -12.29 -36.29 7.84
C GLN A 142 -13.24 -35.39 7.03
N LYS A 143 -14.51 -35.77 6.91
CA LYS A 143 -15.54 -35.05 6.13
C LYS A 143 -16.18 -33.83 6.82
N LEU A 144 -15.63 -33.35 7.94
CA LEU A 144 -16.20 -32.24 8.72
C LEU A 144 -15.14 -31.23 9.21
N LYS A 145 -14.36 -30.62 8.30
CA LYS A 145 -13.66 -29.35 8.59
C LYS A 145 -13.75 -28.39 7.39
N PRO A 146 -13.95 -27.07 7.63
CA PRO A 146 -14.03 -26.02 6.59
C PRO A 146 -12.64 -25.68 6.01
N SER A 147 -11.84 -26.69 5.69
CA SER A 147 -10.46 -26.57 5.23
C SER A 147 -10.31 -26.86 3.73
N SER A 148 -11.28 -27.53 3.08
CA SER A 148 -11.15 -27.90 1.66
C SER A 148 -11.40 -26.74 0.68
N TRP A 149 -12.22 -25.76 1.04
CA TRP A 149 -12.48 -24.57 0.21
C TRP A 149 -11.23 -23.66 0.11
N SER A 150 -10.49 -23.53 1.21
CA SER A 150 -9.23 -22.78 1.24
C SER A 150 -8.15 -23.43 0.37
N LYS A 151 -8.08 -24.77 0.27
CA LYS A 151 -7.09 -25.46 -0.58
C LYS A 151 -7.37 -25.34 -2.08
N LYS A 152 -8.65 -25.33 -2.51
CA LYS A 152 -9.03 -25.23 -3.94
C LYS A 152 -9.01 -23.78 -4.48
N TYR A 153 -9.13 -22.78 -3.59
CA TYR A 153 -9.13 -21.35 -3.93
C TYR A 153 -7.96 -20.56 -3.31
N ALA A 154 -6.96 -21.22 -2.70
CA ALA A 154 -5.80 -20.59 -2.07
C ALA A 154 -5.11 -19.56 -2.98
N MET A 155 -5.09 -19.85 -4.29
CA MET A 155 -4.44 -19.03 -5.30
C MET A 155 -5.23 -17.77 -5.67
N ALA A 156 -6.55 -17.75 -5.43
CA ALA A 156 -7.39 -16.55 -5.57
C ALA A 156 -7.44 -15.73 -4.27
N ILE A 157 -7.42 -16.39 -3.11
CA ILE A 157 -7.52 -15.75 -1.79
C ILE A 157 -6.32 -14.85 -1.51
N LEU A 158 -5.12 -15.26 -1.93
CA LEU A 158 -3.90 -14.51 -1.69
C LEU A 158 -3.92 -13.12 -2.38
N PRO A 159 -4.08 -13.02 -3.72
CA PRO A 159 -4.20 -11.73 -4.39
C PRO A 159 -5.46 -10.95 -3.96
N PHE A 160 -6.54 -11.63 -3.56
CA PHE A 160 -7.72 -10.98 -2.98
C PHE A 160 -7.40 -10.25 -1.67
N ILE A 161 -6.82 -10.93 -0.67
CA ILE A 161 -6.47 -10.32 0.61
C ILE A 161 -5.46 -9.19 0.42
N THR A 162 -4.49 -9.37 -0.47
CA THR A 162 -3.52 -8.33 -0.77
C THR A 162 -4.18 -7.09 -1.38
N THR A 163 -4.95 -7.25 -2.46
CA THR A 163 -5.63 -6.11 -3.10
C THR A 163 -6.62 -5.43 -2.17
N LEU A 164 -7.29 -6.18 -1.32
CA LEU A 164 -8.18 -5.65 -0.29
C LEU A 164 -7.41 -4.85 0.76
N ARG A 165 -6.23 -5.32 1.20
CA ARG A 165 -5.39 -4.58 2.15
C ARG A 165 -4.89 -3.27 1.54
N GLU A 166 -4.20 -3.32 0.41
CA GLU A 166 -3.66 -2.11 -0.23
C GLU A 166 -4.79 -1.14 -0.63
N GLY A 167 -5.94 -1.67 -1.04
CA GLY A 167 -7.13 -0.87 -1.35
C GLY A 167 -7.80 -0.24 -0.11
N LEU A 168 -7.82 -0.92 1.04
CA LEU A 168 -8.30 -0.34 2.29
C LEU A 168 -7.34 0.73 2.84
N GLU A 169 -6.03 0.48 2.74
CA GLU A 169 -5.02 1.47 3.09
C GLU A 169 -5.21 2.74 2.24
N LEU A 170 -5.43 2.60 0.93
CA LEU A 170 -5.77 3.73 0.03
C LEU A 170 -7.00 4.52 0.50
N VAL A 171 -8.10 3.85 0.86
CA VAL A 171 -9.34 4.51 1.31
C VAL A 171 -9.09 5.31 2.60
N VAL A 172 -8.33 4.74 3.55
CA VAL A 172 -8.01 5.41 4.81
C VAL A 172 -7.09 6.61 4.58
N PHE A 173 -6.07 6.48 3.72
CA PHE A 173 -5.17 7.58 3.40
C PHE A 173 -5.87 8.75 2.69
N ILE A 174 -6.73 8.44 1.72
CA ILE A 174 -7.53 9.46 1.05
C ILE A 174 -8.44 10.14 2.07
N GLY A 175 -9.12 9.38 2.94
CA GLY A 175 -9.95 9.93 4.01
C GLY A 175 -9.20 10.96 4.86
N GLY A 176 -7.97 10.65 5.29
CA GLY A 176 -7.15 11.54 6.11
C GLY A 176 -6.68 12.82 5.39
N VAL A 177 -6.43 12.76 4.08
CA VAL A 177 -5.97 13.92 3.28
C VAL A 177 -7.14 14.71 2.66
N SER A 178 -8.34 14.12 2.61
CA SER A 178 -9.52 14.69 1.96
C SER A 178 -10.22 15.81 2.75
N LEU A 179 -9.92 15.97 4.04
CA LEU A 179 -10.61 16.95 4.88
C LEU A 179 -10.35 18.40 4.46
N GLY A 180 -9.16 18.68 3.90
CA GLY A 180 -8.76 20.03 3.47
C GLY A 180 -8.87 20.30 1.96
N THR A 181 -9.58 19.47 1.18
CA THR A 181 -9.70 19.66 -0.28
C THR A 181 -11.14 19.48 -0.79
N PRO A 182 -11.55 20.22 -1.84
CA PRO A 182 -12.92 20.14 -2.35
C PRO A 182 -13.27 18.77 -2.92
N ALA A 183 -14.50 18.31 -2.66
CA ALA A 183 -15.03 16.99 -3.05
C ALA A 183 -14.87 16.63 -4.53
N THR A 184 -14.86 17.65 -5.39
CA THR A 184 -14.73 17.51 -6.84
C THR A 184 -13.32 17.14 -7.30
N ALA A 185 -12.30 17.34 -6.45
CA ALA A 185 -10.90 17.06 -6.75
C ALA A 185 -10.52 15.58 -6.64
N PHE A 186 -11.37 14.76 -5.98
CA PHE A 186 -11.02 13.39 -5.60
C PHE A 186 -11.10 12.38 -6.73
N PRO A 187 -12.21 12.25 -7.46
CA PRO A 187 -12.41 11.09 -8.33
C PRO A 187 -11.38 11.03 -9.46
N ILE A 188 -11.05 12.18 -10.04
CA ILE A 188 -10.15 12.24 -11.18
C ILE A 188 -8.69 11.96 -10.79
N ALA A 189 -8.26 12.38 -9.59
CA ALA A 189 -6.92 12.10 -9.08
C ALA A 189 -6.74 10.60 -8.78
N VAL A 190 -7.75 9.96 -8.20
CA VAL A 190 -7.75 8.52 -7.92
C VAL A 190 -7.76 7.71 -9.22
N ILE A 191 -8.62 8.05 -10.18
CA ILE A 191 -8.68 7.35 -11.47
C ILE A 191 -7.36 7.50 -12.23
N ALA A 192 -6.79 8.71 -12.27
CA ALA A 192 -5.49 8.95 -12.91
C ALA A 192 -4.36 8.15 -12.22
N GLY A 193 -4.35 8.11 -10.89
CA GLY A 193 -3.37 7.33 -10.11
C GLY A 193 -3.50 5.82 -10.36
N LEU A 194 -4.72 5.28 -10.35
CA LEU A 194 -5.01 3.89 -10.67
C LEU A 194 -4.59 3.53 -12.10
N ALA A 195 -4.92 4.40 -13.07
CA ALA A 195 -4.56 4.19 -14.47
C ALA A 195 -3.04 4.18 -14.68
N ALA A 196 -2.34 5.20 -14.15
CA ALA A 196 -0.89 5.31 -14.25
C ALA A 196 -0.17 4.16 -13.53
N GLY A 197 -0.63 3.79 -12.34
CA GLY A 197 -0.05 2.71 -11.55
C GLY A 197 -0.24 1.35 -12.23
N THR A 198 -1.42 1.09 -12.78
CA THR A 198 -1.69 -0.15 -13.55
C THR A 198 -0.87 -0.20 -14.83
N ALA A 199 -0.73 0.92 -15.55
CA ALA A 199 0.07 1.00 -16.76
C ALA A 199 1.55 0.67 -16.51
N ILE A 200 2.14 1.25 -15.46
CA ILE A 200 3.52 0.96 -15.08
C ILE A 200 3.66 -0.47 -14.54
N GLY A 201 2.71 -0.95 -13.73
CA GLY A 201 2.68 -2.34 -13.29
C GLY A 201 2.67 -3.34 -14.45
N TYR A 202 1.90 -3.05 -15.50
CA TYR A 202 1.87 -3.84 -16.73
C TYR A 202 3.20 -3.78 -17.50
N LEU A 203 3.80 -2.60 -17.62
CA LEU A 203 5.14 -2.45 -18.22
C LEU A 203 6.19 -3.25 -17.45
N ILE A 204 6.11 -3.29 -16.12
CA ILE A 204 7.00 -4.09 -15.26
C ILE A 204 6.80 -5.59 -15.52
N TYR A 205 5.55 -6.06 -15.58
CA TYR A 205 5.24 -7.47 -15.89
C TYR A 205 5.85 -7.92 -17.22
N ARG A 206 5.83 -7.04 -18.24
CA ARG A 206 6.37 -7.33 -19.57
C ARG A 206 7.89 -7.12 -19.65
N GLY A 207 8.44 -6.16 -18.91
CA GLY A 207 9.80 -5.64 -19.04
C GLY A 207 10.88 -6.39 -18.26
N GLY A 208 10.54 -7.18 -17.23
CA GLY A 208 11.41 -8.22 -16.63
C GLY A 208 12.78 -7.82 -16.07
N ASN A 209 13.22 -6.57 -16.17
CA ASN A 209 14.57 -6.18 -15.76
C ASN A 209 14.61 -5.84 -14.25
N TYR A 210 15.19 -6.73 -13.45
CA TYR A 210 15.24 -6.62 -11.98
C TYR A 210 15.96 -5.35 -11.51
N MET A 211 16.93 -4.85 -12.28
CA MET A 211 17.74 -3.68 -11.92
C MET A 211 16.97 -2.35 -12.06
N SER A 212 16.07 -2.23 -13.04
CA SER A 212 15.24 -1.02 -13.20
C SER A 212 14.13 -0.93 -12.16
N ILE A 213 13.61 -2.06 -11.67
CA ILE A 213 12.58 -2.09 -10.62
C ILE A 213 13.12 -1.51 -9.31
N GLN A 214 14.34 -1.87 -8.92
CA GLN A 214 14.92 -1.40 -7.68
C GLN A 214 15.17 0.13 -7.70
N ILE A 215 15.67 0.66 -8.81
CA ILE A 215 15.90 2.10 -8.98
C ILE A 215 14.57 2.86 -8.92
N PHE A 216 13.54 2.34 -9.60
CA PHE A 216 12.21 2.93 -9.58
C PHE A 216 11.60 2.95 -8.16
N LEU A 217 11.68 1.83 -7.43
CA LEU A 217 11.19 1.73 -6.07
C LEU A 217 11.95 2.65 -5.10
N ILE A 218 13.26 2.81 -5.29
CA ILE A 218 14.06 3.74 -4.50
C ILE A 218 13.62 5.18 -4.79
N ALA A 219 13.50 5.55 -6.07
CA ALA A 219 13.08 6.89 -6.48
C ALA A 219 11.66 7.23 -5.97
N SER A 220 10.71 6.29 -6.07
CA SER A 220 9.36 6.48 -5.54
C SER A 220 9.36 6.61 -4.01
N THR A 221 10.17 5.80 -3.31
CA THR A 221 10.27 5.87 -1.84
C THR A 221 10.92 7.18 -1.38
N CYS A 222 11.96 7.66 -2.07
CA CYS A 222 12.56 8.96 -1.79
C CYS A 222 11.54 10.10 -1.97
N PHE A 223 10.73 10.04 -3.04
CA PHE A 223 9.66 11.01 -3.26
C PHE A 223 8.59 10.97 -2.17
N LEU A 224 8.23 9.79 -1.67
CA LEU A 224 7.28 9.65 -0.56
C LEU A 224 7.83 10.22 0.76
N TYR A 225 9.13 10.08 1.02
CA TYR A 225 9.76 10.72 2.18
C TYR A 225 9.76 12.25 2.07
N LEU A 226 9.86 12.81 0.87
CA LEU A 226 9.66 14.25 0.66
C LEU A 226 8.24 14.69 1.04
N ILE A 227 7.22 13.95 0.59
CA ILE A 227 5.81 14.22 0.95
C ILE A 227 5.61 14.08 2.46
N SER A 228 6.14 13.02 3.08
CA SER A 228 6.01 12.78 4.51
C SER A 228 6.70 13.87 5.34
N ALA A 229 7.84 14.40 4.89
CA ALA A 229 8.49 15.55 5.51
C ALA A 229 7.60 16.80 5.43
N GLY A 230 6.95 17.02 4.28
CA GLY A 230 5.98 18.09 4.08
C GLY A 230 4.75 17.96 4.99
N LEU A 231 4.17 16.77 5.10
CA LEU A 231 3.04 16.48 6.00
C LEU A 231 3.41 16.70 7.47
N PHE A 232 4.62 16.29 7.87
CA PHE A 232 5.11 16.53 9.24
C PHE A 232 5.30 18.01 9.53
N SER A 233 5.83 18.76 8.56
CA SER A 233 5.97 20.22 8.65
C SER A 233 4.62 20.92 8.80
N ARG A 234 3.66 20.55 7.94
CA ARG A 234 2.28 21.05 7.97
C ARG A 234 1.58 20.73 9.29
N ALA A 235 1.73 19.53 9.81
CA ALA A 235 1.10 19.16 11.08
C ALA A 235 1.48 20.10 12.23
N ILE A 236 2.77 20.43 12.35
CA ILE A 236 3.25 21.35 13.37
C ILE A 236 2.75 22.77 13.11
N TRP A 237 2.71 23.18 11.84
CA TRP A 237 2.13 24.46 11.45
C TRP A 237 0.66 24.58 11.88
N TYR A 238 -0.17 23.58 11.58
CA TYR A 238 -1.59 23.55 11.98
C TYR A 238 -1.78 23.63 13.50
N PHE A 239 -0.96 22.92 14.28
CA PHE A 239 -1.04 23.03 15.75
C PHE A 239 -0.67 24.42 16.27
N GLN A 240 0.29 25.08 15.63
CA GLN A 240 0.67 26.45 15.99
C GLN A 240 -0.40 27.45 15.56
N MET A 241 -1.01 27.23 14.40
CA MET A 241 -2.06 28.07 13.87
C MET A 241 -3.35 27.97 14.69
N TYR A 242 -3.73 26.75 15.09
CA TYR A 242 -4.82 26.51 16.02
C TYR A 242 -4.64 27.28 17.35
N LYS A 243 -3.42 27.26 17.91
CA LYS A 243 -3.12 28.03 19.13
C LYS A 243 -3.20 29.53 18.91
N PHE A 244 -2.78 30.01 17.74
CA PHE A 244 -2.87 31.42 17.38
C PHE A 244 -4.33 31.85 17.19
N ALA A 245 -5.15 31.06 16.49
CA ALA A 245 -6.58 31.28 16.31
C ALA A 245 -7.33 31.41 17.65
N GLN A 246 -7.02 30.53 18.62
CA GLN A 246 -7.59 30.64 19.96
C GLN A 246 -7.18 31.93 20.69
N GLN A 247 -5.96 32.43 20.46
CA GLN A 247 -5.46 33.65 21.11
C GLN A 247 -6.06 34.93 20.50
N THR A 248 -6.35 34.93 19.21
CA THR A 248 -6.95 36.06 18.49
C THR A 248 -8.47 36.12 18.64
N GLY A 249 -9.11 35.04 19.09
CA GLY A 249 -10.55 34.98 19.35
C GLY A 249 -11.42 35.09 18.10
N GLY A 250 -10.83 34.86 16.92
CA GLY A 250 -11.46 34.99 15.61
C GLY A 250 -10.81 34.08 14.57
N ASP A 251 -11.50 33.88 13.46
CA ASP A 251 -11.04 33.02 12.37
C ASP A 251 -9.91 33.71 11.58
N VAL A 252 -8.67 33.31 11.89
CA VAL A 252 -7.45 33.82 11.23
C VAL A 252 -7.38 33.42 9.76
N ALA A 253 -8.14 32.41 9.32
CA ALA A 253 -8.22 32.02 7.92
C ALA A 253 -8.93 33.09 7.07
N GLU A 254 -9.93 33.80 7.61
CA GLU A 254 -10.63 34.88 6.92
C GLU A 254 -9.75 36.11 6.67
N SER A 255 -8.63 36.24 7.40
CA SER A 255 -7.69 37.36 7.26
C SER A 255 -6.73 37.20 6.08
N GLY A 256 -6.77 36.06 5.36
CA GLY A 256 -5.98 35.81 4.17
C GLY A 256 -4.47 35.97 4.40
N SER A 257 -3.82 36.80 3.59
CA SER A 257 -2.37 37.09 3.71
C SER A 257 -2.06 38.48 4.28
N GLY A 258 -3.06 39.14 4.88
CA GLY A 258 -2.92 40.49 5.41
C GLY A 258 -2.35 40.56 6.84
N PRO A 259 -2.05 41.78 7.35
CA PRO A 259 -1.66 41.97 8.74
C PRO A 259 -2.73 41.39 9.68
N GLY A 260 -2.31 40.53 10.62
CA GLY A 260 -3.21 39.83 11.55
C GLY A 260 -3.45 38.36 11.21
N SER A 261 -3.09 37.90 10.00
CA SER A 261 -3.27 36.49 9.61
C SER A 261 -2.12 35.56 10.03
N TYR A 262 -1.11 36.06 10.72
CA TYR A 262 0.02 35.25 11.20
C TYR A 262 0.65 35.84 12.46
N ASN A 263 1.31 34.97 13.24
CA ASN A 263 2.02 35.38 14.42
C ASN A 263 3.45 35.85 14.09
N ILE A 264 3.67 37.17 14.07
CA ILE A 264 4.96 37.80 13.77
C ILE A 264 6.10 37.29 14.67
N LYS A 265 5.81 36.91 15.92
CA LYS A 265 6.84 36.44 16.87
C LYS A 265 7.32 35.02 16.57
N GLN A 266 6.52 34.22 15.88
CA GLN A 266 6.80 32.82 15.61
C GLN A 266 7.04 32.52 14.13
N SER A 267 6.70 33.44 13.23
CA SER A 267 7.00 33.35 11.80
C SER A 267 8.49 33.55 11.54
N VAL A 268 9.09 32.65 10.76
CA VAL A 268 10.44 32.83 10.19
C VAL A 268 10.37 33.74 8.98
N TRP A 269 9.38 33.51 8.13
CA TRP A 269 9.06 34.37 6.99
C TRP A 269 7.55 34.48 6.82
N HIS A 270 7.17 35.58 6.19
CA HIS A 270 5.83 35.77 5.64
C HIS A 270 5.98 36.37 4.24
N VAL A 271 5.25 35.82 3.28
CA VAL A 271 5.19 36.35 1.91
C VAL A 271 3.73 36.64 1.58
N ASN A 272 3.47 37.85 1.08
CA ASN A 272 2.11 38.31 0.73
C ASN A 272 1.58 37.68 -0.57
N CYS A 273 2.46 36.97 -1.30
CA CYS A 273 2.12 36.15 -2.45
C CYS A 273 2.45 34.69 -2.14
N CYS A 274 1.97 33.77 -2.97
CA CYS A 274 2.27 32.34 -2.86
C CYS A 274 1.54 31.65 -1.70
N ASN A 275 0.34 32.12 -1.38
CA ASN A 275 -0.51 31.47 -0.39
C ASN A 275 -1.18 30.24 -1.01
N PRO A 276 -1.02 29.03 -0.42
CA PRO A 276 -1.66 27.84 -0.95
C PRO A 276 -3.19 27.92 -0.96
N GLU A 277 -3.84 28.67 -0.08
CA GLU A 277 -5.31 28.73 -0.06
C GLU A 277 -5.87 29.64 -1.15
N THR A 278 -5.21 30.78 -1.41
CA THR A 278 -5.72 31.81 -2.31
C THR A 278 -5.08 31.80 -3.71
N ASP A 279 -3.81 31.39 -3.82
CA ASP A 279 -3.04 31.46 -5.07
C ASP A 279 -2.94 30.10 -5.77
N GLY A 280 -3.38 30.04 -7.03
CA GLY A 280 -3.36 28.83 -7.84
C GLY A 280 -1.94 28.30 -8.07
N GLY A 281 -1.75 26.98 -7.86
CA GLY A 281 -0.48 26.27 -8.10
C GLY A 281 0.40 26.08 -6.86
N TRP A 282 0.37 27.00 -5.89
CA TRP A 282 1.15 26.89 -4.64
C TRP A 282 0.65 25.79 -3.71
N GLN A 283 -0.59 25.35 -3.91
CA GLN A 283 -1.16 24.15 -3.29
C GLN A 283 -0.34 22.90 -3.58
N ILE A 284 0.26 22.78 -4.77
CA ILE A 284 1.06 21.62 -5.13
C ILE A 284 2.33 21.60 -4.27
N PHE A 285 2.97 22.76 -4.07
CA PHE A 285 4.16 22.88 -3.22
C PHE A 285 3.83 22.68 -1.74
N ASN A 286 2.67 23.19 -1.29
CA ASN A 286 2.16 22.90 0.06
C ASN A 286 1.92 21.41 0.24
N ALA A 287 1.35 20.78 -0.79
CA ALA A 287 0.97 19.38 -0.76
C ALA A 287 2.18 18.43 -0.81
N LEU A 288 3.21 18.76 -1.59
CA LEU A 288 4.39 17.92 -1.80
C LEU A 288 5.53 18.20 -0.82
N PHE A 289 5.76 19.46 -0.48
CA PHE A 289 6.91 19.88 0.33
C PHE A 289 6.51 20.49 1.67
N GLY A 290 5.22 20.67 1.94
CA GLY A 290 4.76 21.37 3.14
C GLY A 290 4.99 22.87 3.09
N TRP A 291 5.14 23.45 1.89
CA TRP A 291 5.31 24.89 1.71
C TRP A 291 4.17 25.69 2.34
N GLN A 292 4.50 26.76 3.06
CA GLN A 292 3.54 27.73 3.55
C GLN A 292 4.06 29.15 3.39
N ASN A 293 3.18 30.09 3.02
CA ASN A 293 3.55 31.50 2.84
C ASN A 293 3.97 32.14 4.18
N SER A 294 3.35 31.71 5.28
CA SER A 294 3.65 32.10 6.67
C SER A 294 4.32 30.95 7.42
N ALA A 295 5.58 30.63 7.12
CA ALA A 295 6.25 29.54 7.82
C ALA A 295 6.69 29.96 9.22
N THR A 296 6.43 29.09 10.19
CA THR A 296 6.81 29.26 11.59
C THR A 296 8.11 28.54 11.90
N TYR A 297 8.80 28.92 12.99
CA TYR A 297 10.00 28.21 13.43
C TYR A 297 9.73 26.71 13.62
N GLY A 298 8.55 26.37 14.12
CA GLY A 298 8.12 24.98 14.29
C GLY A 298 8.07 24.21 12.98
N SER A 299 7.43 24.76 11.95
CA SER A 299 7.29 24.11 10.64
C SER A 299 8.64 23.86 9.94
N VAL A 300 9.58 24.80 10.04
CA VAL A 300 10.91 24.69 9.41
C VAL A 300 11.79 23.70 10.16
N ILE A 301 11.81 23.78 11.49
CA ILE A 301 12.61 22.89 12.32
C ILE A 301 12.09 21.46 12.20
N SER A 302 10.77 21.26 12.19
CA SER A 302 10.17 19.93 12.09
C SER A 302 10.48 19.24 10.76
N TYR A 303 10.48 19.97 9.65
CA TYR A 303 10.89 19.44 8.34
C TYR A 303 12.32 18.87 8.39
N ASN A 304 13.25 19.60 8.99
CA ASN A 304 14.64 19.18 9.14
C ASN A 304 14.79 18.01 10.13
N ILE A 305 14.07 18.04 11.25
CA ILE A 305 14.06 16.95 12.25
C ILE A 305 13.54 15.65 11.62
N TYR A 306 12.53 15.73 10.76
CA TYR A 306 12.02 14.55 10.05
C TYR A 306 13.11 13.89 9.21
N TRP A 307 13.86 14.68 8.42
CA TRP A 307 14.99 14.15 7.63
C TRP A 307 16.08 13.54 8.50
N LEU A 308 16.44 14.19 9.61
CA LEU A 308 17.39 13.63 10.57
C LEU A 308 16.90 12.30 11.15
N MET A 309 15.61 12.21 11.51
CA MET A 309 14.99 10.98 12.01
C MET A 309 15.08 9.85 10.98
N ILE A 310 14.78 10.13 9.71
CA ILE A 310 14.91 9.16 8.61
C ILE A 310 16.36 8.71 8.43
N ILE A 311 17.33 9.64 8.45
CA ILE A 311 18.75 9.31 8.33
C ILE A 311 19.19 8.38 9.47
N VAL A 312 18.85 8.71 10.72
CA VAL A 312 19.16 7.89 11.89
C VAL A 312 18.50 6.51 11.80
N LEU A 313 17.25 6.44 11.36
CA LEU A 313 16.51 5.20 11.18
C LEU A 313 17.19 4.29 10.15
N PHE A 314 17.56 4.82 8.98
CA PHE A 314 18.26 4.04 7.94
C PHE A 314 19.68 3.64 8.36
N LEU A 315 20.43 4.52 9.02
CA LEU A 315 21.73 4.18 9.59
C LEU A 315 21.61 3.05 10.62
N GLY A 316 20.58 3.10 11.48
CA GLY A 316 20.28 2.04 12.44
C GLY A 316 19.94 0.71 11.77
N LEU A 317 19.10 0.73 10.72
CA LEU A 317 18.76 -0.48 9.95
C LEU A 317 19.98 -1.07 9.23
N LEU A 318 20.84 -0.23 8.62
CA LEU A 318 22.09 -0.64 7.99
C LEU A 318 23.08 -1.22 9.00
N TRP A 319 23.15 -0.63 10.19
CA TRP A 319 24.01 -1.10 11.26
C TRP A 319 23.58 -2.48 11.77
N VAL A 320 22.28 -2.72 11.93
CA VAL A 320 21.72 -4.04 12.29
C VAL A 320 22.02 -5.08 11.20
N GLU A 321 21.91 -4.71 9.93
CA GLU A 321 22.19 -5.62 8.81
C GLU A 321 23.67 -5.98 8.73
N ARG A 322 24.59 -5.02 8.91
CA ARG A 322 26.05 -5.26 8.90
C ARG A 322 26.53 -6.11 10.08
N ARG A 323 25.87 -6.07 11.24
CA ARG A 323 26.22 -6.87 12.43
C ARG A 323 25.54 -8.24 12.51
N GLY A 324 24.83 -8.68 11.47
CA GLY A 324 24.24 -10.02 11.44
C GLY A 324 23.03 -10.22 12.36
N GLY A 325 22.25 -9.15 12.63
CA GLY A 325 20.88 -9.29 13.14
C GLY A 325 20.71 -9.44 14.66
N SER A 326 21.68 -9.08 15.50
CA SER A 326 21.44 -8.98 16.95
C SER A 326 20.96 -7.58 17.32
N ILE A 327 19.63 -7.43 17.44
CA ILE A 327 19.03 -6.39 18.27
C ILE A 327 19.16 -6.91 19.71
N PRO A 328 19.75 -6.16 20.67
CA PRO A 328 20.05 -6.68 22.01
C PRO A 328 18.82 -7.24 22.76
N PHE A 329 17.60 -6.91 22.33
CA PHE A 329 16.35 -7.34 22.96
C PHE A 329 15.60 -8.51 22.28
N ILE A 330 15.92 -8.92 21.04
CA ILE A 330 15.09 -9.87 20.25
C ILE A 330 15.85 -11.17 19.88
N GLY A 331 16.94 -11.47 20.59
CA GLY A 331 17.78 -12.66 20.33
C GLY A 331 17.09 -14.04 20.47
N ARG A 332 15.88 -14.13 21.02
CA ARG A 332 15.18 -15.42 21.23
C ARG A 332 14.32 -15.92 20.06
N PHE A 333 14.07 -15.10 19.03
CA PHE A 333 13.17 -15.45 17.91
C PHE A 333 13.86 -15.64 16.56
N GLN A 334 15.19 -15.83 16.56
CA GLN A 334 15.93 -16.10 15.32
C GLN A 334 15.70 -17.56 14.86
N LYS A 335 14.60 -17.79 14.14
CA LYS A 335 14.41 -19.02 13.35
C LYS A 335 15.55 -19.11 12.33
N LYS A 336 16.20 -20.28 12.26
CA LYS A 336 17.24 -20.65 11.28
C LYS A 336 16.79 -20.21 9.88
N GLN A 337 17.45 -19.20 9.31
CA GLN A 337 17.18 -18.77 7.95
C GLN A 337 17.58 -19.89 7.00
N LEU A 338 16.63 -20.31 6.16
CA LEU A 338 16.84 -21.34 5.13
C LEU A 338 17.89 -20.82 4.13
N SER A 339 18.86 -21.66 3.76
CA SER A 339 19.89 -21.24 2.79
C SER A 339 19.29 -21.03 1.40
N ALA A 340 19.89 -20.15 0.59
CA ALA A 340 19.39 -19.86 -0.76
C ALA A 340 19.28 -21.12 -1.64
N ARG A 341 20.20 -22.08 -1.48
CA ARG A 341 20.16 -23.37 -2.20
C ARG A 341 18.98 -24.24 -1.76
N GLU A 342 18.75 -24.37 -0.46
CA GLU A 342 17.61 -25.12 0.08
C GLU A 342 16.27 -24.50 -0.31
N ALA A 343 16.21 -23.17 -0.39
CA ALA A 343 15.03 -22.42 -0.85
C ALA A 343 14.71 -22.73 -2.32
N ASP A 344 15.72 -22.69 -3.21
CA ASP A 344 15.55 -23.01 -4.63
C ASP A 344 15.17 -24.48 -4.83
N ASP A 345 15.76 -25.40 -4.06
CA ASP A 345 15.40 -26.83 -4.13
C ASP A 345 13.97 -27.10 -3.66
N LEU A 346 13.49 -26.43 -2.61
CA LEU A 346 12.09 -26.51 -2.18
C LEU A 346 11.14 -26.02 -3.28
N VAL A 347 11.48 -24.91 -3.93
CA VAL A 347 10.67 -24.38 -5.02
C VAL A 347 10.64 -25.35 -6.20
N ARG A 348 11.79 -25.90 -6.61
CA ARG A 348 11.86 -26.92 -7.67
C ARG A 348 11.04 -28.17 -7.34
N ARG A 349 11.05 -28.62 -6.08
CA ARG A 349 10.21 -29.75 -5.65
C ARG A 349 8.74 -29.41 -5.74
N ALA A 350 8.33 -28.22 -5.28
CA ALA A 350 6.94 -27.77 -5.38
C ALA A 350 6.46 -27.70 -6.84
N GLU A 351 7.31 -27.21 -7.75
CA GLU A 351 7.03 -27.18 -9.20
C GLU A 351 6.77 -28.60 -9.73
N LYS A 352 7.64 -29.58 -9.42
CA LYS A 352 7.45 -30.99 -9.79
C LYS A 352 6.19 -31.62 -9.20
N THR A 353 5.86 -31.28 -7.96
CA THR A 353 4.65 -31.79 -7.32
C THR A 353 3.38 -31.24 -7.97
N THR A 354 3.37 -29.94 -8.27
CA THR A 354 2.23 -29.30 -8.96
C THR A 354 2.05 -29.88 -10.37
N ALA A 355 3.15 -30.16 -11.06
CA ALA A 355 3.16 -30.85 -12.34
C ALA A 355 2.50 -32.24 -12.28
N ASN A 356 2.84 -33.03 -11.27
CA ASN A 356 2.30 -34.38 -11.09
C ASN A 356 0.81 -34.39 -10.75
N ILE A 357 0.35 -33.38 -10.00
CA ILE A 357 -1.09 -33.18 -9.71
C ILE A 357 -1.84 -32.77 -10.97
N ALA A 358 -1.22 -31.96 -11.84
CA ALA A 358 -1.83 -31.51 -13.09
C ALA A 358 -2.05 -32.65 -14.09
N LEU A 359 -1.07 -33.58 -14.19
CA LEU A 359 -1.11 -34.73 -15.11
C LEU A 359 -2.13 -35.82 -14.74
N ASN A 360 -2.62 -35.85 -13.49
CA ASN A 360 -3.68 -36.75 -13.05
C ASN A 360 -4.87 -35.93 -12.52
N PRO A 361 -5.65 -35.28 -13.40
CA PRO A 361 -6.92 -34.72 -12.97
C PRO A 361 -7.82 -35.91 -12.63
N VAL A 362 -8.08 -36.14 -11.33
CA VAL A 362 -9.10 -37.12 -10.96
C VAL A 362 -10.43 -36.60 -11.50
N ASP A 363 -10.99 -37.32 -12.47
CA ASP A 363 -12.34 -37.15 -13.02
C ASP A 363 -13.39 -37.45 -11.93
N ASP A 364 -13.61 -36.52 -10.99
CA ASP A 364 -14.61 -36.65 -9.92
C ASP A 364 -15.93 -35.95 -10.28
N VAL A 365 -16.42 -36.04 -11.53
CA VAL A 365 -17.75 -35.46 -11.87
C VAL A 365 -18.72 -36.41 -12.58
N GLU A 366 -18.33 -37.53 -13.20
CA GLU A 366 -19.33 -38.23 -14.04
C GLU A 366 -19.24 -39.75 -14.01
N LYS A 367 -19.98 -40.38 -13.07
CA LYS A 367 -20.73 -41.63 -13.27
C LYS A 367 -21.54 -41.98 -12.02
N SER A 368 -22.64 -41.27 -11.81
CA SER A 368 -23.82 -41.83 -11.14
C SER A 368 -24.85 -42.17 -12.21
N SER A 369 -24.66 -43.29 -12.91
CA SER A 369 -25.75 -43.90 -13.69
C SER A 369 -26.69 -44.63 -12.72
N PRO A 370 -28.02 -44.50 -12.89
CA PRO A 370 -28.99 -45.05 -11.96
C PRO A 370 -29.13 -46.56 -12.14
N ILE A 371 -29.21 -47.26 -11.01
CA ILE A 371 -29.50 -48.70 -10.93
C ILE A 371 -30.91 -48.94 -11.50
N PRO A 372 -31.11 -49.85 -12.47
CA PRO A 372 -32.45 -50.24 -12.89
C PRO A 372 -33.01 -51.36 -11.99
N ARG A 373 -34.17 -51.03 -11.39
CA ARG A 373 -35.22 -51.83 -10.73
C ARG A 373 -34.84 -52.82 -9.62
#